data_AF-A0A1J5P3M8-F1
#
_entry.id   AF-A0A1J5P3M8-F1
#
_cell.length_a   1.000
_cell.length_b   1.000
_cell.length_c   1.000
_cell.angle_alpha   90.00
_cell.angle_beta   90.00
_cell.angle_gamma   90.00
#
_symmetry.space_group_name_H-M   'P 1'
#
loop_
_entity.id
_entity.type
_entity.pdbx_description
1 polymer ?
#
loop_
_entity_poly.entity_id
_entity_poly.type
_entity_poly.pdbx_seq_one_letter_code
_entity_poly.pdbx_strand_id
1 'polypeptide(L)'
;MAVLFIVSVLVLSISIINNNKIYAQGQKTLEEFFRPIGKFIQSNPDLLKDSIKTIKNAAITSDETVAWVNDIPITIGELEFRKGLNEAGERHKSYSEVFNVLVEEKVVFDYAIKNKLLPTEEEVKRFIAEEQQQYSASEEYQKGVDLFSKTANMSLEDYWNTYEWYNAFRLLTFTKSFTHATKGIDLDIAQDGPEKYNAKQTLWKNVKIKLKSEAKVKMNDKFEGLNLQLDRSKLYL
;
A
#
# COMPACT_ATOMS: atom_id res chain seq x y z
N MET A 1 22.45 3.65 -14.49
CA MET A 1 21.00 3.45 -14.68
C MET A 1 20.57 2.35 -13.71
N ALA A 2 20.00 2.72 -12.57
CA ALA A 2 19.52 1.76 -11.57
C ALA A 2 18.11 1.31 -11.99
N VAL A 3 17.99 0.05 -12.40
CA VAL A 3 16.71 -0.60 -12.68
C VAL A 3 16.01 -0.79 -11.33
N LEU A 4 15.05 0.08 -11.04
CA LEU A 4 14.09 -0.09 -9.95
C LEU A 4 13.23 -1.30 -10.28
N PHE A 5 13.62 -2.46 -9.76
CA PHE A 5 12.74 -3.63 -9.66
C PHE A 5 11.61 -3.27 -8.69
N ILE A 6 10.49 -2.79 -9.21
CA ILE A 6 9.23 -2.74 -8.48
C ILE A 6 8.24 -3.53 -9.30
N VAL A 7 8.14 -4.82 -8.97
CA VAL A 7 6.86 -5.51 -9.04
C VAL A 7 5.91 -4.65 -8.19
N SER A 8 5.06 -3.85 -8.85
CA SER A 8 4.06 -2.96 -8.25
C SER A 8 3.06 -3.68 -7.34
N VAL A 9 3.09 -5.01 -7.31
CA VAL A 9 2.34 -5.87 -6.39
C VAL A 9 2.89 -5.87 -4.94
N LEU A 10 4.05 -5.24 -4.66
CA LEU A 10 4.73 -5.39 -3.36
C LEU A 10 4.88 -4.11 -2.51
N VAL A 11 4.42 -2.92 -2.88
CA VAL A 11 4.83 -1.69 -2.15
C VAL A 11 4.19 -1.46 -0.76
N LEU A 12 3.35 -2.38 -0.25
CA LEU A 12 3.08 -2.49 1.23
C LEU A 12 3.60 -3.76 1.87
N SER A 13 4.37 -4.49 1.10
CA SER A 13 5.18 -5.62 1.47
C SER A 13 6.67 -5.29 1.51
N ILE A 14 7.09 -4.08 1.12
CA ILE A 14 8.50 -3.62 1.23
C ILE A 14 8.81 -3.25 2.69
N SER A 15 8.49 -4.16 3.60
CA SER A 15 9.34 -4.48 4.75
C SER A 15 10.09 -5.81 4.52
N ILE A 16 9.95 -6.47 3.36
CA ILE A 16 10.56 -7.77 3.06
C ILE A 16 11.98 -7.70 2.48
N ILE A 17 12.50 -6.52 2.09
CA ILE A 17 13.86 -6.45 1.53
C ILE A 17 14.90 -5.84 2.50
N ASN A 18 14.50 -5.22 3.62
CA ASN A 18 15.45 -4.48 4.47
C ASN A 18 15.58 -4.91 5.93
N ASN A 19 15.12 -6.10 6.32
CA ASN A 19 15.54 -6.71 7.58
C ASN A 19 16.46 -7.91 7.33
N ASN A 20 17.73 -7.68 7.68
CA ASN A 20 18.89 -8.57 7.63
C ASN A 20 18.65 -10.05 8.00
N LYS A 21 19.33 -10.92 7.24
CA LYS A 21 19.75 -12.31 7.52
C LYS A 21 18.70 -13.43 7.40
N ILE A 22 18.48 -13.95 6.18
CA ILE A 22 18.42 -15.40 5.88
C ILE A 22 18.93 -15.63 4.45
N TYR A 23 20.23 -15.87 4.28
CA TYR A 23 20.76 -16.55 3.09
C TYR A 23 21.00 -18.01 3.50
N ALA A 24 20.06 -18.92 3.15
CA ALA A 24 20.25 -20.38 2.96
C ALA A 24 18.95 -21.24 3.03
N GLN A 25 17.76 -20.70 3.33
CA GLN A 25 16.51 -21.48 3.35
C GLN A 25 15.40 -20.85 2.50
N GLY A 26 15.06 -21.53 1.39
CA GLY A 26 13.75 -21.50 0.74
C GLY A 26 13.30 -20.17 0.10
N GLN A 27 13.91 -19.77 -1.02
CA GLN A 27 13.28 -18.75 -1.88
C GLN A 27 12.00 -19.35 -2.49
N LYS A 28 10.83 -18.84 -2.08
CA LYS A 28 9.55 -19.16 -2.72
C LYS A 28 9.61 -18.76 -4.20
N THR A 29 9.13 -19.63 -5.07
CA THR A 29 8.91 -19.30 -6.49
C THR A 29 7.84 -18.20 -6.63
N LEU A 30 7.81 -17.51 -7.77
CA LEU A 30 6.73 -16.56 -8.10
C LEU A 30 5.34 -17.21 -7.97
N GLU A 31 5.24 -18.50 -8.29
CA GLU A 31 3.99 -19.26 -8.19
C GLU A 31 3.57 -19.55 -6.76
N GLU A 32 4.52 -19.87 -5.88
CA GLU A 32 4.25 -20.04 -4.44
C GLU A 32 3.88 -18.72 -3.77
N PHE A 33 4.41 -17.61 -4.27
CA PHE A 33 4.11 -16.28 -3.77
C PHE A 33 2.74 -15.76 -4.25
N PHE A 34 2.48 -15.75 -5.56
CA PHE A 34 1.29 -15.11 -6.13
C PHE A 34 0.03 -15.95 -6.04
N ARG A 35 0.12 -17.28 -6.15
CA ARG A 35 -1.05 -18.16 -6.20
C ARG A 35 -2.00 -18.02 -5.01
N PRO A 36 -1.56 -18.01 -3.73
CA PRO A 36 -2.50 -17.85 -2.62
C PRO A 36 -3.14 -16.45 -2.60
N ILE A 37 -2.38 -15.41 -2.94
CA ILE A 37 -2.88 -14.04 -3.03
C ILE A 37 -3.94 -13.91 -4.13
N GLY A 38 -3.65 -14.43 -5.33
CA GLY A 38 -4.58 -14.45 -6.45
C GLY A 38 -5.87 -15.18 -6.09
N LYS A 39 -5.78 -16.37 -5.50
CA LYS A 39 -6.96 -17.13 -5.03
C LYS A 39 -7.81 -16.36 -4.02
N PHE A 40 -7.19 -15.63 -3.11
CA PHE A 40 -7.91 -14.79 -2.16
C PHE A 40 -8.69 -13.69 -2.89
N ILE A 41 -8.06 -12.99 -3.83
CA ILE A 41 -8.72 -11.94 -4.62
C ILE A 41 -9.86 -12.52 -5.47
N GLN A 42 -9.62 -13.65 -6.14
CA GLN A 42 -10.64 -14.37 -6.91
C GLN A 42 -11.88 -14.69 -6.06
N SER A 43 -11.66 -15.12 -4.81
CA SER A 43 -12.75 -15.51 -3.91
C SER A 43 -13.43 -14.32 -3.24
N ASN A 44 -12.83 -13.13 -3.27
CA ASN A 44 -13.29 -11.94 -2.56
C ASN A 44 -13.21 -10.66 -3.41
N PRO A 45 -13.80 -10.62 -4.62
CA PRO A 45 -13.69 -9.48 -5.54
C PRO A 45 -14.28 -8.19 -4.95
N ASP A 46 -15.32 -8.29 -4.12
CA ASP A 46 -15.97 -7.13 -3.51
C ASP A 46 -15.06 -6.39 -2.51
N LEU A 47 -14.14 -7.08 -1.84
CA LEU A 47 -13.22 -6.47 -0.88
C LEU A 47 -12.22 -5.50 -1.55
N LEU A 48 -11.74 -5.84 -2.75
CA LEU A 48 -10.93 -4.93 -3.56
C LEU A 48 -11.76 -3.73 -4.03
N LYS A 49 -12.99 -3.98 -4.49
CA LYS A 49 -13.92 -2.94 -4.94
C LYS A 49 -14.23 -1.94 -3.84
N ASP A 50 -14.47 -2.41 -2.62
CA ASP A 50 -14.71 -1.56 -1.46
C ASP A 50 -13.47 -0.74 -1.07
N SER A 51 -12.29 -1.35 -1.16
CA SER A 51 -11.02 -0.64 -0.98
C SER A 51 -10.81 0.49 -2.01
N ILE A 52 -11.32 0.34 -3.23
CA ILE A 52 -11.28 1.38 -4.26
C ILE A 52 -12.29 2.50 -3.98
N LYS A 53 -13.48 2.17 -3.47
CA LYS A 53 -14.51 3.17 -3.14
C LYS A 53 -14.01 4.20 -2.13
N THR A 54 -13.26 3.76 -1.12
CA THR A 54 -12.70 4.63 -0.06
C THR A 54 -11.70 5.63 -0.59
N ILE A 55 -10.93 5.22 -1.59
CA ILE A 55 -9.95 6.08 -2.27
C ILE A 55 -10.63 7.09 -3.19
N LYS A 56 -11.65 6.65 -3.92
CA LYS A 56 -12.41 7.51 -4.84
C LYS A 56 -13.36 8.47 -4.11
N ASN A 57 -13.34 8.47 -2.77
CA ASN A 57 -14.22 9.28 -1.93
C ASN A 57 -15.70 9.10 -2.31
N ALA A 58 -16.09 7.86 -2.66
CA ALA A 58 -17.48 7.51 -2.87
C ALA A 58 -18.25 7.59 -1.54
N ALA A 59 -19.56 7.76 -1.60
CA ALA A 59 -20.39 7.75 -0.39
C ALA A 59 -20.22 6.40 0.34
N ILE A 60 -19.72 6.46 1.58
CA ILE A 60 -19.53 5.31 2.47
C ILE A 60 -20.47 5.48 3.64
N THR A 61 -21.17 4.41 3.98
CA THR A 61 -22.12 4.44 5.10
C THR A 61 -21.42 4.23 6.44
N SER A 62 -22.03 4.70 7.52
CA SER A 62 -21.55 4.37 8.88
C SER A 62 -21.58 2.87 9.14
N ASP A 63 -22.47 2.13 8.49
CA ASP A 63 -22.62 0.69 8.68
C ASP A 63 -21.46 -0.14 8.13
N GLU A 64 -20.71 0.44 7.19
CA GLU A 64 -19.53 -0.16 6.57
C GLU A 64 -18.22 0.37 7.19
N THR A 65 -18.29 1.38 8.05
CA THR A 65 -17.12 2.08 8.58
C THR A 65 -16.73 1.54 9.96
N VAL A 66 -15.52 1.02 10.07
CA VAL A 66 -14.95 0.50 11.33
C VAL A 66 -14.38 1.64 12.19
N ALA A 67 -13.75 2.62 11.55
CA ALA A 67 -13.18 3.78 12.22
C ALA A 67 -13.05 4.96 11.27
N TRP A 68 -12.86 6.15 11.85
CA TRP A 68 -12.46 7.36 11.14
C TRP A 68 -11.10 7.80 11.64
N VAL A 69 -10.19 8.11 10.71
CA VAL A 69 -8.89 8.71 10.99
C VAL A 69 -8.94 10.14 10.46
N ASN A 70 -8.95 11.09 11.38
CA ASN A 70 -9.48 12.43 11.19
C ASN A 70 -10.93 12.32 10.69
N ASP A 71 -11.16 12.52 9.40
CA ASP A 71 -12.48 12.38 8.77
C ASP A 71 -12.48 11.32 7.64
N ILE A 72 -11.41 10.55 7.52
CA ILE A 72 -11.24 9.56 6.45
C ILE A 72 -11.65 8.19 6.98
N PRO A 73 -12.64 7.52 6.37
CA PRO A 73 -13.12 6.24 6.85
C PRO A 73 -12.12 5.12 6.59
N ILE A 74 -12.06 4.18 7.52
CA ILE A 74 -11.56 2.82 7.33
C ILE A 74 -12.78 1.91 7.33
N THR A 75 -13.04 1.27 6.19
CA THR A 75 -14.17 0.34 6.06
C THR A 75 -13.83 -1.06 6.55
N ILE A 76 -14.86 -1.84 6.88
CA ILE A 76 -14.69 -3.27 7.16
C ILE A 76 -14.14 -4.00 5.93
N GLY A 77 -14.57 -3.61 4.72
CA GLY A 77 -14.05 -4.15 3.47
C GLY A 77 -12.54 -3.97 3.32
N GLU A 78 -12.00 -2.78 3.61
CA GLU A 78 -10.55 -2.53 3.60
C GLU A 78 -9.80 -3.36 4.65
N LEU A 79 -10.36 -3.48 5.85
CA LEU A 79 -9.78 -4.23 6.95
C LEU A 79 -9.68 -5.72 6.60
N GLU A 80 -10.77 -6.31 6.14
CA GLU A 80 -10.83 -7.71 5.69
C GLU A 80 -9.95 -7.95 4.47
N PHE A 81 -9.96 -7.03 3.49
CA PHE A 81 -9.11 -7.14 2.31
C PHE A 81 -7.63 -7.25 2.71
N ARG A 82 -7.18 -6.35 3.59
CA ARG A 82 -5.80 -6.34 4.07
C ARG A 82 -5.48 -7.54 4.94
N LYS A 83 -6.41 -7.97 5.80
CA LYS A 83 -6.24 -9.17 6.63
C LYS A 83 -6.02 -10.40 5.76
N GLY A 84 -6.91 -10.63 4.79
CA GLY A 84 -6.85 -11.78 3.91
C GLY A 84 -5.63 -11.77 2.99
N LEU A 85 -5.19 -10.61 2.47
CA LEU A 85 -3.92 -10.51 1.75
C LEU A 85 -2.71 -10.89 2.61
N ASN A 86 -2.69 -10.51 3.89
CA ASN A 86 -1.60 -10.88 4.80
C ASN A 86 -1.63 -12.38 5.14
N GLU A 87 -2.80 -12.98 5.29
CA GLU A 87 -2.94 -14.43 5.52
C GLU A 87 -2.53 -15.25 4.29
N ALA A 88 -3.02 -14.86 3.11
CA ALA A 88 -2.64 -15.48 1.85
C ALA A 88 -1.13 -15.37 1.59
N GLY A 89 -0.50 -14.28 2.04
CA GLY A 89 0.95 -14.09 1.99
C GLY A 89 1.74 -14.67 3.17
N GLU A 90 1.11 -15.47 4.04
CA GLU A 90 1.71 -16.09 5.23
C GLU A 90 2.38 -15.11 6.23
N ARG A 91 1.88 -13.88 6.31
CA ARG A 91 2.36 -12.86 7.27
C ARG A 91 1.59 -12.88 8.59
N HIS A 92 0.44 -13.56 8.62
CA HIS A 92 -0.41 -13.82 9.80
C HIS A 92 -0.61 -12.61 10.74
N LYS A 93 -0.76 -11.40 10.19
CA LYS A 93 -1.03 -10.19 10.98
C LYS A 93 -2.39 -10.30 11.67
N SER A 94 -2.46 -9.85 12.92
CA SER A 94 -3.71 -9.65 13.67
C SER A 94 -4.54 -8.51 13.08
N TYR A 95 -5.84 -8.45 13.41
CA TYR A 95 -6.68 -7.32 13.02
C TYR A 95 -6.16 -5.98 13.55
N SER A 96 -5.63 -5.93 14.77
CA SER A 96 -5.02 -4.71 15.32
C SER A 96 -3.79 -4.27 14.53
N GLU A 97 -2.93 -5.19 14.10
CA GLU A 97 -1.78 -4.85 13.25
C GLU A 97 -2.22 -4.32 11.88
N VAL A 98 -3.20 -4.96 11.26
CA VAL A 98 -3.76 -4.51 9.98
C VAL A 98 -4.43 -3.14 10.12
N PHE A 99 -5.20 -2.95 11.19
CA PHE A 99 -5.83 -1.68 11.51
C PHE A 99 -4.79 -0.55 11.67
N ASN A 100 -3.69 -0.80 12.37
CA ASN A 100 -2.63 0.20 12.52
C ASN A 100 -1.94 0.54 11.20
N VAL A 101 -1.74 -0.44 10.31
CA VAL A 101 -1.27 -0.19 8.94
C VAL A 101 -2.24 0.73 8.19
N LEU A 102 -3.55 0.44 8.26
CA LEU A 102 -4.56 1.27 7.62
C LEU A 102 -4.62 2.68 8.21
N VAL A 103 -4.49 2.83 9.53
CA VAL A 103 -4.38 4.15 10.17
C VAL A 103 -3.19 4.93 9.62
N GLU A 104 -2.03 4.28 9.46
CA GLU A 104 -0.84 4.90 8.86
C GLU A 104 -1.06 5.31 7.40
N GLU A 105 -1.76 4.50 6.62
CA GLU A 105 -2.17 4.87 5.26
C GLU A 105 -3.11 6.09 5.28
N LYS A 106 -4.10 6.13 6.17
CA LYS A 106 -5.06 7.24 6.25
C LYS A 106 -4.42 8.55 6.70
N VAL A 107 -3.45 8.54 7.63
CA VAL A 107 -2.75 9.78 8.02
C VAL A 107 -1.87 10.34 6.90
N VAL A 108 -1.25 9.46 6.09
CA VAL A 108 -0.53 9.90 4.88
C VAL A 108 -1.52 10.42 3.83
N PHE A 109 -2.69 9.79 3.71
CA PHE A 109 -3.75 10.24 2.81
C PHE A 109 -4.28 11.63 3.18
N ASP A 110 -4.56 11.85 4.46
CA ASP A 110 -4.95 13.16 5.01
C ASP A 110 -3.88 14.23 4.77
N TYR A 111 -2.61 13.88 5.00
CA TYR A 111 -1.48 14.77 4.69
C TYR A 111 -1.45 15.14 3.20
N ALA A 112 -1.65 14.16 2.31
CA ALA A 112 -1.66 14.40 0.87
C ALA A 112 -2.83 15.31 0.45
N ILE A 113 -4.03 15.10 1.01
CA ILE A 113 -5.20 15.96 0.77
C ILE A 113 -4.90 17.41 1.18
N LYS A 114 -4.43 17.60 2.42
CA LYS A 114 -4.14 18.94 2.98
C LYS A 114 -3.08 19.70 2.18
N ASN A 115 -2.13 18.99 1.58
CA ASN A 115 -1.04 19.57 0.78
C ASN A 115 -1.29 19.52 -0.73
N LYS A 116 -2.48 19.09 -1.20
CA LYS A 116 -2.83 18.96 -2.63
C LYS A 116 -1.87 18.03 -3.40
N LEU A 117 -1.50 16.91 -2.80
CA LEU A 117 -0.53 15.94 -3.32
C LEU A 117 -1.17 14.65 -3.86
N LEU A 118 -2.50 14.55 -3.88
CA LEU A 118 -3.17 13.41 -4.50
C LEU A 118 -2.78 13.31 -5.99
N PRO A 119 -2.57 12.10 -6.52
CA PRO A 119 -2.27 11.95 -7.93
C PRO A 119 -3.50 12.28 -8.77
N THR A 120 -3.25 12.96 -9.89
CA THR A 120 -4.23 13.20 -10.95
C THR A 120 -4.45 11.91 -11.75
N GLU A 121 -5.57 11.86 -12.50
CA GLU A 121 -5.85 10.74 -13.39
C GLU A 121 -4.72 10.51 -14.41
N GLU A 122 -4.17 11.59 -14.97
CA GLU A 122 -3.07 11.51 -15.94
C GLU A 122 -1.75 11.02 -15.32
N GLU A 123 -1.48 11.34 -14.05
CA GLU A 123 -0.34 10.78 -13.33
C GLU A 123 -0.49 9.27 -13.12
N VAL A 124 -1.69 8.79 -12.79
CA VAL A 124 -1.96 7.36 -12.63
C VAL A 124 -1.88 6.64 -13.98
N LYS A 125 -2.47 7.18 -15.05
CA LYS A 125 -2.38 6.61 -16.40
C LYS A 125 -0.93 6.52 -16.88
N ARG A 126 -0.13 7.56 -16.67
CA ARG A 126 1.29 7.55 -17.05
C ARG A 126 2.06 6.47 -16.29
N PHE A 127 1.83 6.34 -14.98
CA PHE A 127 2.44 5.27 -14.18
C PHE A 127 2.06 3.88 -14.73
N ILE A 128 0.77 3.64 -15.00
CA ILE A 128 0.32 2.36 -15.57
C ILE A 128 0.91 2.12 -16.96
N ALA A 129 1.05 3.15 -17.80
CA ALA A 129 1.67 3.02 -19.12
C ALA A 129 3.15 2.64 -19.03
N GLU A 130 3.89 3.18 -18.05
CA GLU A 130 5.26 2.77 -17.74
C GLU A 130 5.32 1.30 -17.32
N GLU A 131 4.42 0.85 -16.44
CA GLU A 131 4.31 -0.56 -16.05
C GLU A 131 3.95 -1.47 -17.24
N GLN A 132 3.04 -1.06 -18.12
CA GLN A 132 2.70 -1.79 -19.35
C GLN A 132 3.89 -1.88 -20.33
N GLN A 133 4.71 -0.84 -20.40
CA GLN A 133 5.95 -0.87 -21.18
C GLN A 133 6.94 -1.88 -20.58
N GLN A 134 7.09 -1.91 -19.25
CA GLN A 134 7.91 -2.93 -18.57
C GLN A 134 7.37 -4.33 -18.80
N TYR A 135 6.05 -4.52 -18.72
CA TYR A 135 5.39 -5.79 -18.99
C TYR A 135 5.71 -6.28 -20.40
N SER A 136 5.77 -5.38 -21.37
CA SER A 136 6.11 -5.71 -22.77
C SER A 136 7.61 -5.97 -22.99
N ALA A 137 8.48 -5.45 -22.11
CA ALA A 137 9.93 -5.49 -22.27
C ALA A 137 10.63 -6.57 -21.42
N SER A 138 9.98 -7.08 -20.38
CA SER A 138 10.56 -8.02 -19.41
C SER A 138 9.73 -9.30 -19.31
N GLU A 139 10.29 -10.42 -19.79
CA GLU A 139 9.64 -11.73 -19.75
C GLU A 139 9.35 -12.19 -18.31
N GLU A 140 10.21 -11.84 -17.36
CA GLU A 140 9.99 -12.16 -15.94
C GLU A 140 8.80 -11.38 -15.38
N TYR A 141 8.71 -10.08 -15.69
CA TYR A 141 7.60 -9.26 -15.22
C TYR A 141 6.29 -9.67 -15.86
N GLN A 142 6.30 -9.95 -17.17
CA GLN A 142 5.17 -10.52 -17.90
C GLN A 142 4.65 -11.80 -17.23
N LYS A 143 5.54 -12.77 -16.95
CA LYS A 143 5.16 -14.02 -16.27
C LYS A 143 4.52 -13.77 -14.91
N GLY A 144 5.03 -12.80 -14.15
CA GLY A 144 4.45 -12.43 -12.85
C GLY A 144 3.02 -11.89 -12.98
N VAL A 145 2.81 -10.93 -13.89
CA VAL A 145 1.49 -10.33 -14.15
C VAL A 145 0.49 -11.35 -14.70
N ASP A 146 0.92 -12.19 -15.65
CA ASP A 146 0.07 -13.23 -16.25
C ASP A 146 -0.35 -14.28 -15.21
N LEU A 147 0.60 -14.71 -14.38
CA LEU A 147 0.34 -15.68 -13.32
C LEU A 147 -0.62 -15.11 -12.26
N PHE A 148 -0.40 -13.87 -11.85
CA PHE A 148 -1.28 -13.20 -10.91
C PHE A 148 -2.68 -13.06 -11.51
N SER A 149 -2.80 -12.57 -12.75
CA SER A 149 -4.09 -12.39 -13.44
C SER A 149 -4.85 -13.70 -13.57
N LYS A 150 -4.15 -14.77 -13.98
CA LYS A 150 -4.72 -16.12 -14.06
C LYS A 150 -5.21 -16.64 -12.71
N THR A 151 -4.41 -16.48 -11.66
CA THR A 151 -4.76 -17.01 -10.32
C THR A 151 -5.84 -16.17 -9.63
N ALA A 152 -5.91 -14.87 -9.92
CA ALA A 152 -6.98 -13.98 -9.48
C ALA A 152 -8.25 -14.07 -10.34
N ASN A 153 -8.25 -14.87 -11.40
CA ASN A 153 -9.32 -14.94 -12.41
C ASN A 153 -9.73 -13.55 -12.92
N MET A 154 -8.70 -12.75 -13.23
CA MET A 154 -8.80 -11.36 -13.63
C MET A 154 -8.33 -11.26 -15.08
N SER A 155 -9.06 -10.52 -15.91
CA SER A 155 -8.56 -10.19 -17.24
C SER A 155 -7.34 -9.26 -17.13
N LEU A 156 -6.48 -9.24 -18.15
CA LEU A 156 -5.35 -8.30 -18.14
C LEU A 156 -5.83 -6.83 -18.11
N GLU A 157 -7.00 -6.56 -18.71
CA GLU A 157 -7.65 -5.26 -18.62
C GLU A 157 -8.07 -4.90 -17.19
N ASP A 158 -8.74 -5.82 -16.49
CA ASP A 158 -9.13 -5.63 -15.09
C ASP A 158 -7.91 -5.49 -14.17
N TYR A 159 -6.82 -6.21 -14.49
CA TYR A 159 -5.55 -6.07 -13.77
C TYR A 159 -5.07 -4.62 -13.85
N TRP A 160 -4.95 -4.04 -15.04
CA TRP A 160 -4.47 -2.66 -15.19
C TRP A 160 -5.47 -1.63 -14.65
N ASN A 161 -6.76 -1.78 -14.96
CA ASN A 161 -7.78 -0.75 -14.70
C ASN A 161 -8.37 -0.79 -13.28
N THR A 162 -8.25 -1.91 -12.58
CA THR A 162 -8.79 -2.09 -11.23
C THR A 162 -7.68 -2.31 -10.22
N TYR A 163 -6.92 -3.40 -10.35
CA TYR A 163 -5.94 -3.78 -9.34
C TYR A 163 -4.71 -2.86 -9.35
N GLU A 164 -4.11 -2.65 -10.51
CA GLU A 164 -2.93 -1.80 -10.66
C GLU A 164 -3.30 -0.33 -10.48
N TRP A 165 -4.44 0.13 -11.00
CA TRP A 165 -4.95 1.47 -10.70
C TRP A 165 -5.01 1.77 -9.20
N TYR A 166 -5.54 0.81 -8.41
CA TYR A 166 -5.61 0.93 -6.96
C TYR A 166 -4.22 1.05 -6.33
N ASN A 167 -3.25 0.25 -6.77
CA ASN A 167 -1.88 0.28 -6.25
C ASN A 167 -1.11 1.53 -6.68
N ALA A 168 -1.19 1.89 -7.97
CA ALA A 168 -0.58 3.08 -8.56
C ALA A 168 -1.03 4.36 -7.85
N PHE A 169 -2.33 4.53 -7.63
CA PHE A 169 -2.87 5.69 -6.92
C PHE A 169 -2.27 5.82 -5.51
N ARG A 170 -2.20 4.71 -4.78
CA ARG A 170 -1.68 4.68 -3.40
C ARG A 170 -0.18 4.94 -3.38
N LEU A 171 0.58 4.26 -4.24
CA LEU A 171 2.01 4.43 -4.37
C LEU A 171 2.38 5.88 -4.72
N LEU A 172 1.71 6.45 -5.72
CA LEU A 172 1.94 7.85 -6.11
C LEU A 172 1.60 8.81 -4.99
N THR A 173 0.51 8.58 -4.25
CA THR A 173 0.15 9.40 -3.08
C THR A 173 1.26 9.38 -2.03
N PHE A 174 1.79 8.20 -1.71
CA PHE A 174 2.89 8.03 -0.76
C PHE A 174 4.18 8.69 -1.27
N THR A 175 4.54 8.46 -2.53
CA THR A 175 5.76 9.03 -3.15
C THR A 175 5.70 10.55 -3.19
N LYS A 176 4.56 11.14 -3.58
CA LYS A 176 4.38 12.60 -3.59
C LYS A 176 4.45 13.17 -2.17
N SER A 177 3.86 12.49 -1.20
CA SER A 177 3.93 12.88 0.22
C SER A 177 5.36 12.81 0.77
N PHE A 178 6.09 11.75 0.46
CA PHE A 178 7.51 11.58 0.82
C PHE A 178 8.38 12.70 0.22
N THR A 179 8.26 12.93 -1.09
CA THR A 179 9.02 13.95 -1.81
C THR A 179 8.72 15.35 -1.26
N HIS A 180 7.45 15.65 -1.01
CA HIS A 180 7.05 16.94 -0.43
C HIS A 180 7.61 17.13 0.99
N ALA A 181 7.46 16.13 1.85
CA ALA A 181 7.94 16.19 3.23
C ALA A 181 9.47 16.27 3.34
N THR A 182 10.21 15.79 2.33
CA THR A 182 11.67 15.72 2.34
C THR A 182 12.36 16.74 1.43
N LYS A 183 11.59 17.64 0.79
CA LYS A 183 12.08 18.70 -0.11
C LYS A 183 13.18 19.57 0.49
N GLY A 184 13.14 19.83 1.80
CA GLY A 184 14.09 20.71 2.49
C GLY A 184 15.43 20.08 2.84
N ILE A 185 15.62 18.77 2.60
CA ILE A 185 16.94 18.14 2.71
C ILE A 185 17.68 18.41 1.39
N ASP A 186 18.30 19.58 1.32
CA ASP A 186 19.32 19.92 0.31
C ASP A 186 20.69 19.78 0.98
N LEU A 187 21.28 18.60 0.85
CA LEU A 187 22.66 18.32 1.23
C LEU A 187 23.43 18.25 -0.09
N ASP A 188 24.53 19.00 -0.17
CA ASP A 188 25.31 19.31 -1.37
C ASP A 188 25.28 18.24 -2.48
N ILE A 189 25.14 18.71 -3.72
CA ILE A 189 24.86 17.92 -4.95
C ILE A 189 25.94 16.83 -5.21
N ALA A 190 27.09 16.90 -4.53
CA ALA A 190 28.16 15.90 -4.61
C ALA A 190 27.87 14.57 -3.87
N GLN A 191 26.78 14.44 -3.11
CA GLN A 191 26.47 13.24 -2.29
C GLN A 191 25.09 12.61 -2.60
N ASP A 192 24.85 12.18 -3.85
CA ASP A 192 23.79 11.20 -4.14
C ASP A 192 24.21 9.79 -3.70
N GLY A 193 24.42 9.64 -2.39
CA GLY A 193 24.84 8.40 -1.73
C GLY A 193 23.83 7.85 -0.71
N PRO A 194 24.12 6.69 -0.10
CA PRO A 194 23.25 6.04 0.90
C PRO A 194 22.85 6.93 2.08
N GLU A 195 23.71 7.87 2.47
CA GLU A 195 23.49 8.79 3.59
C GLU A 195 22.30 9.73 3.35
N LYS A 196 22.17 10.28 2.13
CA LYS A 196 21.06 11.15 1.73
C LYS A 196 19.73 10.41 1.73
N TYR A 197 19.72 9.17 1.24
CA TYR A 197 18.54 8.31 1.28
C TYR A 197 18.12 8.01 2.72
N ASN A 198 19.07 7.66 3.59
CA ASN A 198 18.80 7.38 5.01
C ASN A 198 18.27 8.61 5.76
N ALA A 199 18.80 9.81 5.47
CA ALA A 199 18.32 11.06 6.05
C ALA A 199 16.86 11.35 5.65
N LYS A 200 16.52 11.21 4.36
CA LYS A 200 15.14 11.35 3.88
C LYS A 200 14.20 10.33 4.50
N GLN A 201 14.61 9.07 4.61
CA GLN A 201 13.83 8.02 5.26
C GLN A 201 13.61 8.30 6.76
N THR A 202 14.63 8.78 7.46
CA THR A 202 14.52 9.16 8.87
C THR A 202 13.56 10.33 9.07
N LEU A 203 13.67 11.38 8.24
CA LEU A 203 12.74 12.50 8.27
C LEU A 203 11.31 12.04 7.99
N TRP A 204 11.11 11.21 6.96
CA TRP A 204 9.79 10.69 6.63
C TRP A 204 9.19 9.85 7.76
N LYS A 205 10.00 8.98 8.39
CA LYS A 205 9.58 8.22 9.58
C LYS A 205 9.11 9.15 10.70
N ASN A 206 9.86 10.20 11.00
CA ASN A 206 9.51 11.17 12.04
C ASN A 206 8.22 11.93 11.71
N VAL A 207 8.03 12.32 10.44
CA VAL A 207 6.78 12.94 9.96
C VAL A 207 5.61 11.98 10.14
N LYS A 208 5.72 10.71 9.72
CA LYS A 208 4.66 9.70 9.90
C LYS A 208 4.31 9.49 11.38
N ILE A 209 5.31 9.41 12.28
CA ILE A 209 5.07 9.28 13.72
C ILE A 209 4.29 10.48 14.26
N LYS A 210 4.71 11.70 13.90
CA LYS A 210 4.01 12.92 14.31
C LYS A 210 2.56 12.91 13.82
N LEU A 211 2.34 12.67 12.53
CA LEU A 211 1.00 12.59 11.94
C LEU A 211 0.12 11.55 12.65
N LYS A 212 0.66 10.35 12.91
CA LYS A 212 -0.05 9.28 13.64
C LYS A 212 -0.37 9.68 15.07
N SER A 213 0.54 10.36 15.78
CA SER A 213 0.30 10.81 17.16
C SER A 213 -0.79 11.89 17.24
N GLU A 214 -0.87 12.77 16.25
CA GLU A 214 -1.82 13.90 16.21
C GLU A 214 -3.19 13.52 15.61
N ALA A 215 -3.27 12.38 14.91
CA ALA A 215 -4.48 11.92 14.27
C ALA A 215 -5.61 11.64 15.28
N LYS A 216 -6.79 12.18 14.98
CA LYS A 216 -8.03 11.87 15.71
C LYS A 216 -8.55 10.54 15.19
N VAL A 217 -8.58 9.50 16.03
CA VAL A 217 -9.11 8.19 15.63
C VAL A 217 -10.40 7.95 16.40
N LYS A 218 -11.51 7.83 15.69
CA LYS A 218 -12.81 7.48 16.26
C LYS A 218 -13.18 6.08 15.81
N MET A 219 -13.41 5.18 16.76
CA MET A 219 -13.88 3.82 16.48
C MET A 219 -15.41 3.83 16.35
N ASN A 220 -15.93 2.89 15.57
CA ASN A 220 -17.37 2.62 15.50
C ASN A 220 -17.73 1.48 16.45
N ASP A 221 -18.60 1.76 17.41
CA ASP A 221 -19.02 0.82 18.47
C ASP A 221 -19.62 -0.48 17.91
N LYS A 222 -20.22 -0.42 16.70
CA LYS A 222 -20.73 -1.60 15.98
C LYS A 222 -19.67 -2.69 15.77
N PHE A 223 -18.39 -2.30 15.72
CA PHE A 223 -17.27 -3.19 15.44
C PHE A 223 -16.37 -3.43 16.66
N GLU A 224 -16.85 -3.14 17.88
CA GLU A 224 -16.11 -3.40 19.14
C GLU A 224 -15.63 -4.86 19.26
N GLY A 225 -16.42 -5.82 18.76
CA GLY A 225 -16.08 -7.24 18.77
C GLY A 225 -14.77 -7.60 18.05
N LEU A 226 -14.26 -6.73 17.17
CA LEU A 226 -12.96 -6.92 16.49
C LEU A 226 -11.77 -6.62 17.41
N ASN A 227 -11.99 -6.05 18.60
CA ASN A 227 -10.97 -5.74 19.61
C ASN A 227 -9.77 -4.95 19.04
N LEU A 228 -10.04 -3.99 18.16
CA LEU A 228 -9.01 -3.21 17.48
C LEU A 228 -8.32 -2.27 18.45
N GLN A 229 -7.00 -2.36 18.50
CA GLN A 229 -6.17 -1.52 19.36
C GLN A 229 -5.30 -0.58 18.53
N LEU A 230 -5.47 0.72 18.73
CA LEU A 230 -4.58 1.73 18.14
C LEU A 230 -3.28 1.80 18.93
N ASP A 231 -2.16 1.58 18.25
CA ASP A 231 -0.82 1.72 18.81
C ASP A 231 -0.14 2.96 18.23
N ARG A 232 -0.05 4.02 19.03
CA ARG A 232 0.59 5.28 18.64
C ARG A 232 2.10 5.29 18.84
N SER A 233 2.68 4.25 19.45
CA SER A 233 4.10 4.22 19.86
C SER A 233 5.05 3.86 18.72
N LYS A 234 4.56 3.18 17.69
CA LYS A 234 5.37 2.74 16.55
C LYS A 234 4.62 2.81 15.22
N LEU A 235 5.40 2.67 14.15
CA LEU A 235 4.90 2.49 12.80
C LEU A 235 4.85 0.99 12.44
N TYR A 236 3.88 0.64 11.60
CA TYR A 236 3.62 -0.72 11.11
C TYR A 236 3.88 -0.84 9.59
N LEU A 237 4.12 0.29 8.91
CA LEU A 237 4.38 0.43 7.49
C LEU A 237 5.77 1.02 7.21
#